data_AF-A0A1B1UD43-F1
#
_entry.id   AF-A0A1B1UD43-F1
#
_cell.length_a   1.000
_cell.length_b   1.000
_cell.length_c   1.000
_cell.angle_alpha   90.00
_cell.angle_beta   90.00
_cell.angle_gamma   90.00
#
_symmetry.space_group_name_H-M   'P 1'
#
loop_
_entity.id
_entity.type
_entity.pdbx_description
1 polymer ?
#
loop_
_entity_poly.entity_id
_entity_poly.type
_entity_poly.pdbx_seq_one_letter_code
_entity_poly.pdbx_strand_id
1 'polypeptide(L)'
;MLKKLLIGLAILAGLAGPVQGAGSISLSLSQQFDSLGNPLNGGLLYTYAAGTTTPQSAYQDSALTIPYPNPITLDSAGRVPQLFFADGSIKVRLTNSAGVVQLAADGILVIGASSGGGGGSPVDATTILATGDLKVRYGTGALTGFVRANGRTIGSATSGATERANADTQSLFEYLWGEDSNLTVSGGRGASANADWVANKTIALPDWRGRTIAGLDDMGNTAAGVLTSSGAGFGAQGGTPTILGQAGGSQSHSLTTVHLPPYTPSGSIANGAISISGGFGVLSNGNVPGGGGSAGTVANLTASQAASTFTGTAQGGTSAPYPIVSPTRVATIYIKL
;
A
#
# COMPACT_ATOMS: atom_id res chain seq x y z
N MET A 1 55.12 -14.34 -56.11
CA MET A 1 53.94 -13.90 -56.89
C MET A 1 52.77 -14.83 -56.61
N LEU A 2 51.86 -14.48 -55.70
CA LEU A 2 50.45 -14.91 -55.80
C LEU A 2 49.59 -14.10 -54.83
N LYS A 3 48.74 -13.25 -55.40
CA LYS A 3 47.63 -12.54 -54.74
C LYS A 3 46.61 -13.57 -54.26
N LYS A 4 46.14 -13.47 -53.01
CA LYS A 4 44.83 -14.02 -52.62
C LYS A 4 44.03 -12.93 -51.91
N LEU A 5 42.90 -12.65 -52.55
CA LEU A 5 41.92 -11.61 -52.33
C LEU A 5 40.82 -12.13 -51.41
N LEU A 6 40.42 -11.28 -50.45
CA LEU A 6 39.16 -11.12 -49.69
C LEU A 6 38.09 -12.23 -49.72
N ILE A 7 37.45 -12.45 -48.55
CA ILE A 7 36.06 -12.06 -48.26
C ILE A 7 35.90 -12.05 -46.72
N GLY A 8 35.81 -10.85 -46.13
CA GLY A 8 35.39 -10.64 -44.75
C GLY A 8 33.92 -10.23 -44.76
N LEU A 9 33.04 -11.14 -44.32
CA LEU A 9 31.63 -10.87 -44.15
C LEU A 9 31.42 -10.15 -42.81
N ALA A 10 31.40 -8.81 -42.86
CA ALA A 10 30.99 -8.00 -41.72
C ALA A 10 29.46 -8.04 -41.59
N ILE A 11 28.96 -8.88 -40.68
CA ILE A 11 27.56 -8.85 -40.24
C ILE A 11 27.40 -7.59 -39.38
N LEU A 12 26.92 -6.51 -40.00
CA LEU A 12 26.50 -5.32 -39.29
C LEU A 12 25.15 -5.61 -38.63
N ALA A 13 25.19 -6.05 -37.37
CA ALA A 13 24.03 -6.15 -36.51
C ALA A 13 23.47 -4.76 -36.24
N GLY A 14 22.43 -4.38 -36.97
CA GLY A 14 21.59 -3.22 -36.65
C GLY A 14 20.78 -3.52 -35.39
N LEU A 15 21.38 -3.24 -34.22
CA LEU A 15 20.65 -3.06 -32.96
C LEU A 15 19.75 -1.84 -33.14
N ALA A 16 18.50 -2.05 -33.55
CA ALA A 16 17.45 -1.06 -33.38
C ALA A 16 17.26 -0.89 -31.87
N GLY A 17 17.93 0.12 -31.30
CA GLY A 17 17.65 0.60 -29.96
C GLY A 17 16.18 1.05 -29.86
N PRO A 18 15.62 1.10 -28.64
CA PRO A 18 14.24 1.49 -28.43
C PRO A 18 13.97 2.85 -29.09
N VAL A 19 12.83 2.92 -29.78
CA VAL A 19 12.27 4.10 -30.45
C VAL A 19 12.48 5.31 -29.55
N GLN A 20 13.34 6.23 -29.98
CA GLN A 20 13.65 7.44 -29.23
C GLN A 20 12.51 8.45 -29.36
N GLY A 21 12.13 9.04 -28.25
CA GLY A 21 11.06 9.97 -28.12
C GLY A 21 11.69 11.35 -28.24
N ALA A 22 11.28 12.09 -29.26
CA ALA A 22 11.87 13.39 -29.51
C ALA A 22 11.24 14.46 -28.63
N GLY A 23 12.09 15.25 -27.97
CA GLY A 23 11.69 16.50 -27.36
C GLY A 23 12.09 17.72 -28.17
N SER A 24 11.55 18.86 -27.77
CA SER A 24 11.81 20.16 -28.38
C SER A 24 12.24 21.17 -27.32
N ILE A 25 12.70 22.33 -27.75
CA ILE A 25 13.15 23.42 -26.89
C ILE A 25 12.27 24.65 -27.10
N SER A 26 12.24 25.57 -26.14
CA SER A 26 11.44 26.81 -26.23
C SER A 26 11.77 27.70 -27.42
N LEU A 27 12.96 27.52 -28.04
CA LEU A 27 13.37 28.24 -29.24
C LEU A 27 12.79 27.63 -30.54
N SER A 28 12.31 26.39 -30.52
CA SER A 28 11.73 25.70 -31.68
C SER A 28 10.48 26.41 -32.18
N LEU A 29 10.34 26.61 -33.50
CA LEU A 29 9.22 27.34 -34.12
C LEU A 29 9.04 28.81 -33.65
N SER A 30 10.00 29.35 -32.88
CA SER A 30 9.96 30.73 -32.43
C SER A 30 10.59 31.68 -33.46
N GLN A 31 10.08 32.92 -33.51
CA GLN A 31 10.69 33.99 -34.28
C GLN A 31 11.74 34.72 -33.43
N GLN A 32 12.91 34.97 -34.01
CA GLN A 32 14.03 35.63 -33.35
C GLN A 32 14.25 37.02 -33.95
N PHE A 33 14.65 37.97 -33.11
CA PHE A 33 14.88 39.35 -33.48
C PHE A 33 16.32 39.77 -33.14
N ASP A 34 16.85 40.74 -33.88
CA ASP A 34 18.11 41.42 -33.53
C ASP A 34 17.90 42.50 -32.46
N SER A 35 18.99 43.12 -32.01
CA SER A 35 18.97 44.21 -31.02
C SER A 35 18.20 45.47 -31.45
N LEU A 36 17.86 45.58 -32.74
CA LEU A 36 17.08 46.68 -33.32
C LEU A 36 15.61 46.28 -33.55
N GLY A 37 15.22 45.06 -33.17
CA GLY A 37 13.86 44.54 -33.33
C GLY A 37 13.53 44.04 -34.74
N ASN A 38 14.51 43.97 -35.65
CA ASN A 38 14.30 43.36 -36.97
C ASN A 38 14.36 41.83 -36.86
N PRO A 39 13.61 41.09 -37.69
CA PRO A 39 13.75 39.63 -37.75
C PRO A 39 15.19 39.23 -38.04
N LEU A 40 15.69 38.20 -37.34
CA LEU A 40 17.06 37.70 -37.48
C LEU A 40 17.25 36.88 -38.76
N ASN A 41 17.13 37.54 -39.91
CA ASN A 41 17.23 36.97 -41.24
C ASN A 41 18.59 36.28 -41.43
N GLY A 42 18.57 34.99 -41.77
CA GLY A 42 19.78 34.21 -42.01
C GLY A 42 20.65 34.04 -40.76
N GLY A 43 20.08 34.17 -39.56
CA GLY A 43 20.77 33.84 -38.32
C GLY A 43 21.26 32.40 -38.29
N LEU A 44 22.30 32.13 -37.49
CA LEU A 44 22.89 30.82 -37.34
C LEU A 44 22.65 30.32 -35.91
N LEU A 45 21.92 29.21 -35.78
CA LEU A 45 21.69 28.53 -34.52
C LEU A 45 22.66 27.35 -34.39
N TYR A 46 23.52 27.43 -33.37
CA TYR A 46 24.43 26.36 -33.00
C TYR A 46 23.86 25.59 -31.81
N THR A 47 23.95 24.27 -31.89
CA THR A 47 23.54 23.33 -30.84
C THR A 47 24.76 22.57 -30.32
N TYR A 48 24.91 22.52 -29.00
CA TYR A 48 26.02 21.84 -28.33
C TYR A 48 25.50 20.97 -27.18
N ALA A 49 26.29 19.96 -26.81
CA ALA A 49 26.07 19.25 -25.56
C ALA A 49 26.24 20.21 -24.38
N ALA A 50 25.36 20.11 -23.38
CA ALA A 50 25.36 20.99 -22.21
C ALA A 50 26.75 21.08 -21.54
N GLY A 51 27.13 22.29 -21.13
CA GLY A 51 28.43 22.55 -20.51
C GLY A 51 29.65 22.44 -21.45
N THR A 52 29.46 22.17 -22.74
CA THR A 52 30.57 22.00 -23.70
C THR A 52 30.42 22.90 -24.93
N THR A 53 31.38 22.80 -25.85
CA THR A 53 31.29 23.34 -27.23
C THR A 53 31.23 22.21 -28.26
N THR A 54 31.00 20.98 -27.83
CA THR A 54 30.88 19.81 -28.72
C THR A 54 29.54 19.88 -29.43
N PRO A 55 29.49 19.88 -30.78
CA PRO A 55 28.25 19.88 -31.54
C PRO A 55 27.29 18.77 -31.10
N GLN A 56 26.01 19.12 -30.91
CA GLN A 56 24.94 18.15 -30.66
C GLN A 56 23.97 18.15 -31.84
N SER A 57 23.54 16.95 -32.26
CA SER A 57 22.58 16.77 -33.35
C SER A 57 21.19 17.28 -32.96
N ALA A 58 20.61 18.08 -33.85
CA ALA A 58 19.18 18.38 -33.89
C ALA A 58 18.57 17.67 -35.11
N TYR A 59 17.29 17.33 -35.07
CA TYR A 59 16.61 16.55 -36.10
C TYR A 59 15.37 17.26 -36.64
N GLN A 60 15.01 16.93 -37.87
CA GLN A 60 13.83 17.46 -38.58
C GLN A 60 12.56 16.66 -38.29
N ASP A 61 12.70 15.44 -37.75
CA ASP A 61 11.62 14.51 -37.49
C ASP A 61 11.65 13.97 -36.05
N SER A 62 10.48 13.59 -35.54
CA SER A 62 10.36 13.06 -34.17
C SER A 62 10.94 11.65 -34.00
N ALA A 63 11.29 10.96 -35.09
CA ALA A 63 11.97 9.67 -35.05
C ALA A 63 13.50 9.80 -35.00
N LEU A 64 14.02 11.04 -34.97
CA LEU A 64 15.45 11.35 -34.88
C LEU A 64 16.26 10.71 -36.03
N THR A 65 15.72 10.70 -37.24
CA THR A 65 16.36 10.06 -38.40
C THR A 65 17.01 11.05 -39.36
N ILE A 66 16.48 12.26 -39.46
CA ILE A 66 16.97 13.29 -40.39
C ILE A 66 17.67 14.40 -39.61
N PRO A 67 19.00 14.43 -39.50
CA PRO A 67 19.70 15.47 -38.77
C PRO A 67 19.71 16.80 -39.54
N TYR A 68 19.65 17.91 -38.81
CA TYR A 68 20.02 19.22 -39.32
C TYR A 68 21.55 19.38 -39.35
N PRO A 69 22.09 20.17 -40.30
CA PRO A 69 23.47 20.64 -40.21
C PRO A 69 23.66 21.55 -39.00
N ASN A 70 24.86 21.60 -38.44
CA ASN A 70 25.24 22.52 -37.38
C ASN A 70 26.32 23.47 -37.90
N PRO A 71 26.04 24.77 -38.09
CA PRO A 71 24.85 25.51 -37.64
C PRO A 71 23.58 25.32 -38.50
N ILE A 72 22.43 25.57 -37.87
CA ILE A 72 21.11 25.63 -38.50
C ILE A 72 20.84 27.08 -38.93
N THR A 73 20.56 27.29 -40.21
CA THR A 73 20.25 28.62 -40.77
C THR A 73 18.76 28.95 -40.59
N LEU A 74 18.46 30.12 -40.02
CA LEU A 74 17.10 30.65 -39.90
C LEU A 74 16.59 31.16 -41.27
N ASP A 75 15.26 31.21 -41.43
CA ASP A 75 14.63 31.75 -42.64
C ASP A 75 14.70 33.29 -42.72
N SER A 76 14.17 33.86 -43.81
CA SER A 76 14.16 35.32 -44.01
C SER A 76 13.33 36.10 -43.00
N ALA A 77 12.41 35.42 -42.31
CA ALA A 77 11.62 35.97 -41.22
C ALA A 77 12.27 35.70 -39.84
N GLY A 78 13.50 35.16 -39.78
CA GLY A 78 14.19 34.87 -38.54
C GLY A 78 13.52 33.76 -37.72
N ARG A 79 12.78 32.86 -38.36
CA ARG A 79 12.14 31.74 -37.67
C ARG A 79 13.11 30.59 -37.50
N VAL A 80 13.16 30.07 -36.28
CA VAL A 80 13.82 28.80 -36.00
C VAL A 80 12.91 27.68 -36.53
N PRO A 81 13.44 26.73 -37.32
CA PRO A 81 12.63 25.61 -37.80
C PRO A 81 12.16 24.75 -36.62
N GLN A 82 11.29 23.78 -36.89
CA GLN A 82 10.95 22.80 -35.87
C GLN A 82 12.17 21.95 -35.55
N LEU A 83 12.54 21.90 -34.28
CA LEU A 83 13.70 21.14 -33.81
C LEU A 83 13.26 19.97 -32.93
N PHE A 84 13.84 18.81 -33.22
CA PHE A 84 13.72 17.60 -32.42
C PHE A 84 15.08 17.21 -31.87
N PHE A 85 15.13 16.82 -30.60
CA PHE A 85 16.34 16.41 -29.90
C PHE A 85 16.07 15.11 -29.13
N ALA A 86 17.14 14.35 -28.91
CA ALA A 86 17.15 13.32 -27.88
C ALA A 86 16.97 13.94 -26.50
N ASP A 87 16.38 13.18 -25.57
CA ASP A 87 16.17 13.60 -24.18
C ASP A 87 17.47 14.06 -23.51
N GLY A 88 17.39 15.14 -22.73
CA GLY A 88 18.54 15.68 -21.98
C GLY A 88 18.53 17.20 -21.88
N SER A 89 19.68 17.75 -21.49
CA SER A 89 19.93 19.20 -21.51
C SER A 89 20.93 19.56 -22.60
N ILE A 90 20.74 20.73 -23.19
CA ILE A 90 21.57 21.20 -24.31
C ILE A 90 22.00 22.64 -24.09
N LYS A 91 23.00 23.05 -24.85
CA LYS A 91 23.42 24.43 -24.99
C LYS A 91 23.11 24.93 -26.39
N VAL A 92 22.55 26.13 -26.48
CA VAL A 92 22.28 26.80 -27.76
C VAL A 92 23.01 28.12 -27.83
N ARG A 93 23.46 28.46 -29.03
CA ARG A 93 24.03 29.77 -29.34
C ARG A 93 23.44 30.26 -30.66
N LEU A 94 22.72 31.37 -30.62
CA LEU A 94 22.17 32.02 -31.79
C LEU A 94 23.04 33.22 -32.16
N THR A 95 23.45 33.30 -33.43
CA THR A 95 24.19 34.43 -33.99
C THR A 95 23.42 35.05 -35.14
N ASN A 96 23.73 36.31 -35.48
CA ASN A 96 23.31 36.87 -36.76
C ASN A 96 24.11 36.23 -37.92
N SER A 97 23.77 36.59 -39.15
CA SER A 97 24.45 36.12 -40.37
C SER A 97 25.94 36.49 -40.44
N ALA A 98 26.36 37.51 -39.69
CA ALA A 98 27.76 37.94 -39.55
C ALA A 98 28.51 37.26 -38.38
N GLY A 99 27.88 36.32 -37.65
CA GLY A 99 28.49 35.57 -36.55
C GLY A 99 28.48 36.28 -35.18
N VAL A 100 27.81 37.43 -35.05
CA VAL A 100 27.65 38.14 -33.76
C VAL A 100 26.57 37.48 -32.93
N VAL A 101 26.88 37.16 -31.68
CA VAL A 101 25.98 36.46 -30.75
C VAL A 101 24.79 37.32 -30.37
N GLN A 102 23.58 36.77 -30.50
CA GLN A 102 22.33 37.37 -30.02
C GLN A 102 21.84 36.69 -28.74
N LEU A 103 21.98 35.37 -28.67
CA LEU A 103 21.60 34.56 -27.50
C LEU A 103 22.62 33.45 -27.28
N ALA A 104 23.02 33.24 -26.03
CA ALA A 104 23.73 32.05 -25.62
C ALA A 104 23.15 31.57 -24.30
N ALA A 105 22.65 30.34 -24.28
CA ALA A 105 22.02 29.75 -23.12
C ALA A 105 22.48 28.29 -22.98
N ASP A 106 22.85 27.92 -21.75
CA ASP A 106 23.33 26.58 -21.39
C ASP A 106 22.33 25.92 -20.44
N GLY A 107 22.31 24.59 -20.41
CA GLY A 107 21.40 23.82 -19.56
C GLY A 107 19.92 23.91 -19.95
N ILE A 108 19.60 24.19 -21.22
CA ILE A 108 18.22 24.18 -21.71
C ILE A 108 17.70 22.74 -21.72
N LEU A 109 16.60 22.49 -21.01
CA LEU A 109 15.94 21.19 -21.00
C LEU A 109 15.21 20.94 -22.33
N VAL A 110 15.43 19.77 -22.89
CA VAL A 110 14.65 19.24 -24.01
C VAL A 110 13.33 18.70 -23.43
N ILE A 111 12.21 19.21 -23.93
CA ILE A 111 10.85 18.90 -23.46
C ILE A 111 10.11 18.13 -24.53
N GLY A 112 9.75 16.87 -24.28
CA GLY A 112 8.85 16.10 -25.13
C GLY A 112 8.53 14.72 -24.59
N ALA A 113 7.90 13.91 -25.44
CA ALA A 113 7.55 12.54 -25.10
C ALA A 113 8.84 11.73 -25.01
N SER A 114 9.35 11.52 -23.80
CA SER A 114 10.55 10.73 -23.58
C SER A 114 10.33 9.28 -24.02
N SER A 115 11.31 8.71 -24.71
CA SER A 115 11.39 7.27 -25.04
C SER A 115 11.70 6.36 -23.87
N GLY A 116 11.97 6.93 -22.70
CA GLY A 116 12.14 6.17 -21.49
C GLY A 116 10.80 5.59 -21.07
N GLY A 117 10.66 4.26 -21.17
CA GLY A 117 9.82 3.55 -20.23
C GLY A 117 10.25 3.94 -18.82
N GLY A 118 9.50 4.84 -18.18
CA GLY A 118 9.78 5.37 -16.84
C GLY A 118 10.67 6.62 -16.84
N GLY A 119 10.09 7.77 -16.50
CA GLY A 119 10.81 9.02 -16.21
C GLY A 119 10.16 10.23 -16.87
N GLY A 120 9.30 10.93 -16.15
CA GLY A 120 8.40 11.96 -16.66
C GLY A 120 9.05 13.28 -17.10
N SER A 121 8.25 14.06 -17.85
CA SER A 121 8.25 15.52 -17.79
C SER A 121 7.54 15.98 -16.50
N PRO A 122 7.75 17.22 -16.02
CA PRO A 122 8.40 17.63 -14.78
C PRO A 122 7.73 17.24 -13.44
N VAL A 123 6.73 16.35 -13.46
CA VAL A 123 6.34 15.62 -12.25
C VAL A 123 7.08 14.29 -12.28
N ASP A 124 8.15 14.21 -11.51
CA ASP A 124 8.74 12.93 -11.13
C ASP A 124 7.61 11.99 -10.69
N ALA A 125 7.60 10.72 -11.11
CA ALA A 125 6.56 9.81 -10.63
C ALA A 125 6.62 9.66 -9.09
N THR A 126 7.79 9.90 -8.47
CA THR A 126 7.96 10.05 -7.02
C THR A 126 7.45 11.40 -6.45
N THR A 127 7.19 12.42 -7.28
CA THR A 127 6.49 13.66 -6.83
C THR A 127 4.99 13.49 -6.62
N ILE A 128 4.38 12.37 -7.04
CA ILE A 128 2.97 12.07 -6.73
C ILE A 128 2.83 10.87 -5.79
N LEU A 129 3.58 9.78 -5.99
CA LEU A 129 3.63 8.62 -5.09
C LEU A 129 5.02 7.96 -5.14
N ALA A 130 5.68 7.82 -4.00
CA ALA A 130 6.95 7.13 -3.85
C ALA A 130 6.76 5.60 -3.79
N THR A 131 7.83 4.84 -4.05
CA THR A 131 7.85 3.37 -3.86
C THR A 131 7.41 3.04 -2.43
N GLY A 132 6.51 2.06 -2.29
CA GLY A 132 5.93 1.70 -1.00
C GLY A 132 4.61 2.40 -0.66
N ASP A 133 4.27 3.49 -1.36
CA ASP A 133 3.01 4.19 -1.12
C ASP A 133 1.80 3.34 -1.50
N LEU A 134 0.75 3.45 -0.68
CA LEU A 134 -0.53 2.80 -0.90
C LEU A 134 -1.51 3.73 -1.61
N LYS A 135 -2.29 3.17 -2.53
CA LYS A 135 -3.45 3.84 -3.10
C LYS A 135 -4.62 2.88 -3.30
N VAL A 136 -5.81 3.43 -3.26
CA VAL A 136 -7.05 2.69 -3.51
C VAL A 136 -7.51 2.91 -4.95
N ARG A 137 -8.04 1.86 -5.59
CA ARG A 137 -8.68 1.95 -6.91
C ARG A 137 -9.93 1.08 -6.96
N TYR A 138 -10.98 1.60 -7.57
CA TYR A 138 -12.17 0.81 -7.92
C TYR A 138 -11.88 -0.02 -9.18
N GLY A 139 -11.46 -1.27 -8.96
CA GLY A 139 -11.08 -2.25 -9.99
C GLY A 139 -10.31 -3.41 -9.38
N THR A 140 -10.06 -4.49 -10.12
CA THR A 140 -9.45 -5.74 -9.59
C THR A 140 -8.24 -6.25 -10.37
N GLY A 141 -7.97 -5.66 -11.55
CA GLY A 141 -6.91 -6.08 -12.47
C GLY A 141 -5.49 -5.68 -12.03
N ALA A 142 -4.50 -6.09 -12.82
CA ALA A 142 -3.14 -5.56 -12.67
C ALA A 142 -3.09 -4.07 -13.03
N LEU A 143 -2.14 -3.34 -12.44
CA LEU A 143 -1.96 -1.91 -12.69
C LEU A 143 -0.48 -1.61 -12.93
N THR A 144 -0.16 -0.99 -14.07
CA THR A 144 1.22 -0.59 -14.40
C THR A 144 1.81 0.32 -13.33
N GLY A 145 3.04 0.04 -12.90
CA GLY A 145 3.73 0.77 -11.84
C GLY A 145 3.28 0.44 -10.41
N PHE A 146 2.37 -0.53 -10.24
CA PHE A 146 1.85 -0.97 -8.95
C PHE A 146 1.70 -2.50 -8.89
N VAL A 147 1.58 -3.02 -7.68
CA VAL A 147 1.13 -4.40 -7.40
C VAL A 147 0.04 -4.37 -6.33
N ARG A 148 -0.79 -5.41 -6.23
CA ARG A 148 -1.86 -5.46 -5.23
C ARG A 148 -1.28 -5.86 -3.88
N ALA A 149 -1.68 -5.18 -2.82
CA ALA A 149 -1.23 -5.52 -1.46
C ALA A 149 -2.07 -6.70 -0.90
N ASN A 150 -1.78 -7.89 -1.41
CA ASN A 150 -2.66 -9.06 -1.33
C ASN A 150 -2.01 -10.30 -0.69
N GLY A 151 -0.87 -10.14 -0.02
CA GLY A 151 -0.15 -11.25 0.62
C GLY A 151 0.59 -12.20 -0.34
N ARG A 152 0.53 -11.99 -1.66
CA ARG A 152 1.36 -12.73 -2.62
C ARG A 152 2.78 -12.19 -2.64
N THR A 153 3.63 -12.76 -3.48
CA THR A 153 5.05 -12.41 -3.54
C THR A 153 5.44 -11.58 -4.75
N ILE A 154 6.46 -10.75 -4.60
CA ILE A 154 7.21 -10.07 -5.67
C ILE A 154 8.67 -10.53 -5.68
N GLY A 155 9.36 -10.35 -6.80
CA GLY A 155 10.76 -10.70 -6.96
C GLY A 155 11.25 -10.48 -8.39
N SER A 156 12.50 -10.84 -8.66
CA SER A 156 13.11 -10.71 -9.99
C SER A 156 12.33 -11.48 -11.07
N ALA A 157 12.63 -11.20 -12.35
CA ALA A 157 11.99 -11.85 -13.50
C ALA A 157 12.06 -13.39 -13.47
N THR A 158 13.07 -13.95 -12.79
CA THR A 158 13.32 -15.40 -12.68
C THR A 158 12.95 -15.97 -11.31
N SER A 159 12.49 -15.14 -10.37
CA SER A 159 12.22 -15.54 -8.97
C SER A 159 11.00 -16.45 -8.78
N GLY A 160 10.12 -16.57 -9.78
CA GLY A 160 8.87 -17.31 -9.65
C GLY A 160 7.82 -16.65 -8.75
N ALA A 161 7.98 -15.36 -8.45
CA ALA A 161 7.03 -14.58 -7.66
C ALA A 161 5.59 -14.63 -8.21
N THR A 162 4.61 -14.62 -7.31
CA THR A 162 3.21 -14.97 -7.62
C THR A 162 2.30 -13.79 -7.93
N GLU A 163 2.60 -12.58 -7.43
CA GLU A 163 1.92 -11.36 -7.87
C GLU A 163 2.62 -10.76 -9.08
N ARG A 164 3.96 -10.68 -9.03
CA ARG A 164 4.78 -10.11 -10.09
C ARG A 164 6.23 -10.58 -10.00
N ALA A 165 6.68 -11.33 -11.00
CA ALA A 165 8.08 -11.68 -11.22
C ALA A 165 8.63 -10.79 -12.35
N ASN A 166 9.28 -9.68 -12.00
CA ASN A 166 9.79 -8.72 -13.00
C ASN A 166 10.93 -7.87 -12.40
N ALA A 167 11.84 -7.37 -13.24
CA ALA A 167 12.93 -6.50 -12.80
C ALA A 167 12.42 -5.17 -12.20
N ASP A 168 11.24 -4.71 -12.61
CA ASP A 168 10.65 -3.46 -12.11
C ASP A 168 10.15 -3.51 -10.67
N THR A 169 10.24 -4.67 -9.99
CA THR A 169 9.90 -4.79 -8.58
C THR A 169 11.08 -4.63 -7.64
N GLN A 170 12.29 -4.36 -8.14
CA GLN A 170 13.49 -4.28 -7.31
C GLN A 170 13.37 -3.21 -6.22
N SER A 171 12.95 -2.00 -6.60
CA SER A 171 12.82 -0.89 -5.67
C SER A 171 11.84 -1.22 -4.54
N LEU A 172 10.66 -1.76 -4.85
CA LEU A 172 9.70 -2.18 -3.83
C LEU A 172 10.21 -3.36 -3.00
N PHE A 173 10.92 -4.32 -3.60
CA PHE A 173 11.52 -5.43 -2.87
C PHE A 173 12.49 -4.91 -1.81
N GLU A 174 13.40 -4.02 -2.20
CA GLU A 174 14.40 -3.44 -1.30
C GLU A 174 13.76 -2.58 -0.21
N TYR A 175 12.74 -1.79 -0.55
CA TYR A 175 11.95 -1.01 0.40
C TYR A 175 11.28 -1.90 1.45
N LEU A 176 10.48 -2.89 1.03
CA LEU A 176 9.78 -3.79 1.94
C LEU A 176 10.74 -4.65 2.77
N TRP A 177 11.91 -4.97 2.20
CA TRP A 177 12.94 -5.70 2.92
C TRP A 177 13.49 -4.85 4.07
N GLY A 178 13.69 -3.55 3.88
CA GLY A 178 14.17 -2.65 4.94
C GLY A 178 13.11 -2.30 5.98
N GLU A 179 11.88 -1.99 5.54
CA GLU A 179 10.84 -1.38 6.39
C GLU A 179 10.09 -2.39 7.26
N ASP A 180 9.77 -3.58 6.74
CA ASP A 180 8.96 -4.56 7.47
C ASP A 180 9.66 -5.91 7.56
N SER A 181 10.33 -6.11 8.70
CA SER A 181 11.06 -7.34 9.00
C SER A 181 10.17 -8.59 9.12
N ASN A 182 8.85 -8.42 9.32
CA ASN A 182 7.90 -9.52 9.46
C ASN A 182 7.48 -10.11 8.11
N LEU A 183 7.68 -9.38 7.01
CA LEU A 183 7.43 -9.91 5.67
C LEU A 183 8.38 -11.07 5.39
N THR A 184 7.81 -12.16 4.89
CA THR A 184 8.54 -13.39 4.62
C THR A 184 9.34 -13.25 3.33
N VAL A 185 10.64 -13.54 3.43
CA VAL A 185 11.55 -13.69 2.28
C VAL A 185 11.79 -15.17 2.05
N SER A 186 11.70 -15.64 0.81
CA SER A 186 11.91 -17.05 0.46
C SER A 186 13.32 -17.51 0.87
N GLY A 187 13.41 -18.58 1.67
CA GLY A 187 14.69 -19.05 2.21
C GLY A 187 15.26 -18.17 3.33
N GLY A 188 14.47 -17.25 3.88
CA GLY A 188 14.88 -16.31 4.91
C GLY A 188 15.64 -15.10 4.37
N ARG A 189 15.76 -14.08 5.22
CA ARG A 189 16.51 -12.85 4.92
C ARG A 189 18.01 -13.16 4.94
N GLY A 190 18.70 -12.69 3.92
CA GLY A 190 20.16 -12.76 3.79
C GLY A 190 20.86 -11.53 4.39
N ALA A 191 22.09 -11.28 3.92
CA ALA A 191 22.92 -10.19 4.43
C ALA A 191 22.44 -8.79 4.03
N SER A 192 21.74 -8.67 2.90
CA SER A 192 21.16 -7.40 2.42
C SER A 192 20.03 -7.66 1.43
N ALA A 193 19.17 -6.66 1.25
CA ALA A 193 18.09 -6.72 0.27
C ALA A 193 18.61 -6.99 -1.15
N ASN A 194 19.67 -6.30 -1.58
CA ASN A 194 20.27 -6.51 -2.90
C ASN A 194 20.86 -7.93 -3.05
N ALA A 195 21.47 -8.49 -2.00
CA ALA A 195 21.96 -9.87 -2.05
C ALA A 195 20.81 -10.88 -2.22
N ASP A 196 19.70 -10.67 -1.51
CA ASP A 196 18.50 -11.50 -1.63
C ASP A 196 17.84 -11.34 -3.01
N TRP A 197 17.83 -10.13 -3.57
CA TRP A 197 17.34 -9.85 -4.91
C TRP A 197 18.15 -10.56 -5.99
N VAL A 198 19.48 -10.43 -5.95
CA VAL A 198 20.41 -11.10 -6.89
C VAL A 198 20.32 -12.62 -6.77
N ALA A 199 20.03 -13.14 -5.58
CA ALA A 199 19.75 -14.55 -5.33
C ALA A 199 18.37 -15.02 -5.86
N ASN A 200 17.60 -14.16 -6.54
CA ASN A 200 16.26 -14.41 -7.06
C ASN A 200 15.26 -14.84 -5.97
N LYS A 201 15.44 -14.36 -4.74
CA LYS A 201 14.46 -14.58 -3.68
C LYS A 201 13.21 -13.75 -3.95
N THR A 202 12.11 -14.20 -3.37
CA THR A 202 10.84 -13.48 -3.37
C THR A 202 10.54 -12.95 -1.99
N ILE A 203 9.91 -11.78 -1.88
CA ILE A 203 9.36 -11.24 -0.63
C ILE A 203 7.84 -11.19 -0.71
N ALA A 204 7.16 -11.51 0.39
CA ALA A 204 5.72 -11.35 0.52
C ALA A 204 5.33 -9.86 0.57
N LEU A 205 4.21 -9.54 -0.04
CA LEU A 205 3.57 -8.23 0.06
C LEU A 205 2.75 -8.14 1.36
N PRO A 206 2.57 -6.95 1.94
CA PRO A 206 1.55 -6.73 2.98
C PRO A 206 0.18 -7.23 2.52
N ASP A 207 -0.56 -7.88 3.43
CA ASP A 207 -1.87 -8.46 3.14
C ASP A 207 -3.02 -7.62 3.69
N TRP A 208 -3.58 -6.77 2.82
CA TRP A 208 -4.69 -5.87 3.15
C TRP A 208 -6.06 -6.43 2.71
N ARG A 209 -6.14 -7.72 2.35
CA ARG A 209 -7.41 -8.32 1.91
C ARG A 209 -8.45 -8.28 3.04
N GLY A 210 -9.58 -7.62 2.79
CA GLY A 210 -10.68 -7.51 3.76
C GLY A 210 -10.36 -6.66 4.99
N ARG A 211 -9.36 -5.78 4.90
CA ARG A 211 -8.89 -4.95 6.03
C ARG A 211 -9.19 -3.47 5.82
N THR A 212 -9.50 -2.80 6.92
CA THR A 212 -9.49 -1.34 7.00
C THR A 212 -8.08 -0.87 7.31
N ILE A 213 -7.65 0.23 6.70
CA ILE A 213 -6.36 0.85 6.99
C ILE A 213 -6.51 1.72 8.25
N ALA A 214 -5.61 1.52 9.20
CA ALA A 214 -5.43 2.38 10.36
C ALA A 214 -3.98 2.89 10.38
N GLY A 215 -3.76 4.06 10.99
CA GLY A 215 -2.41 4.51 11.31
C GLY A 215 -1.76 3.58 12.33
N LEU A 216 -0.43 3.53 12.34
CA LEU A 216 0.29 2.95 13.47
C LEU A 216 -0.09 3.69 14.76
N ASP A 217 -0.05 3.02 15.90
CA ASP A 217 -0.44 3.66 17.16
C ASP A 217 0.65 4.62 17.68
N ASP A 218 1.90 4.48 17.22
CA ASP A 218 3.05 5.30 17.57
C ASP A 218 3.33 6.43 16.56
N MET A 219 3.29 6.16 15.24
CA MET A 219 3.53 7.13 14.15
C MET A 219 4.76 8.02 14.38
N GLY A 220 5.86 7.42 14.87
CA GLY A 220 7.11 8.12 15.18
C GLY A 220 7.12 8.86 16.53
N ASN A 221 6.10 8.67 17.37
CA ASN A 221 6.01 9.15 18.74
C ASN A 221 5.80 7.95 19.70
N THR A 222 5.57 8.21 20.98
CA THR A 222 5.09 7.20 21.91
C THR A 222 3.68 6.74 21.50
N ALA A 223 3.42 5.44 21.60
CA ALA A 223 2.12 4.83 21.33
C ALA A 223 0.96 5.55 22.04
N ALA A 224 -0.05 5.97 21.28
CA ALA A 224 -1.19 6.72 21.78
C ALA A 224 -2.15 5.90 22.64
N GLY A 225 -2.14 4.57 22.51
CA GLY A 225 -3.01 3.64 23.23
C GLY A 225 -4.46 3.67 22.75
N VAL A 226 -4.73 4.21 21.55
CA VAL A 226 -6.08 4.24 20.97
C VAL A 226 -6.39 2.88 20.36
N LEU A 227 -5.44 2.31 19.63
CA LEU A 227 -5.48 0.91 19.23
C LEU A 227 -4.60 0.12 20.20
N THR A 228 -5.16 -0.94 20.79
CA THR A 228 -4.44 -1.77 21.76
C THR A 228 -4.48 -3.24 21.38
N SER A 229 -3.47 -4.01 21.80
CA SER A 229 -3.41 -5.45 21.52
C SER A 229 -4.63 -6.20 22.07
N SER A 230 -5.05 -5.94 23.31
CA SER A 230 -6.21 -6.62 23.89
C SER A 230 -7.54 -6.02 23.45
N GLY A 231 -7.70 -4.70 23.55
CA GLY A 231 -8.98 -4.02 23.32
C GLY A 231 -9.39 -3.95 21.84
N ALA A 232 -8.43 -3.68 20.95
CA ALA A 232 -8.67 -3.62 19.52
C ALA A 232 -8.35 -4.93 18.78
N GLY A 233 -7.99 -5.99 19.51
CA GLY A 233 -7.87 -7.36 18.98
C GLY A 233 -6.59 -7.68 18.20
N PHE A 234 -5.56 -6.82 18.24
CA PHE A 234 -4.27 -7.08 17.57
C PHE A 234 -3.42 -8.16 18.28
N GLY A 235 -3.67 -8.39 19.57
CA GLY A 235 -2.96 -9.35 20.41
C GLY A 235 -3.31 -10.81 20.10
N ALA A 236 -4.47 -11.06 19.48
CA ALA A 236 -4.84 -12.39 18.99
C ALA A 236 -3.92 -12.87 17.86
N GLN A 237 -3.24 -11.95 17.17
CA GLN A 237 -2.22 -12.23 16.16
C GLN A 237 -0.79 -12.12 16.72
N GLY A 238 -0.62 -12.01 18.04
CA GLY A 238 0.69 -11.91 18.70
C GLY A 238 1.42 -10.59 18.48
N GLY A 239 0.72 -9.56 17.98
CA GLY A 239 1.31 -8.27 17.61
C GLY A 239 0.81 -7.07 18.42
N THR A 240 1.46 -5.93 18.18
CA THR A 240 1.07 -4.62 18.68
C THR A 240 0.75 -3.70 17.49
N PRO A 241 -0.18 -2.75 17.62
CA PRO A 241 -0.54 -1.81 16.54
C PRO A 241 0.56 -0.79 16.21
N THR A 242 1.75 -0.93 16.77
CA THR A 242 2.98 -0.20 16.43
C THR A 242 3.83 -0.92 15.38
N ILE A 243 3.53 -2.20 15.08
CA ILE A 243 4.24 -2.96 14.07
C ILE A 243 3.49 -2.83 12.73
N LEU A 244 4.22 -2.56 11.65
CA LEU A 244 3.68 -2.48 10.30
C LEU A 244 2.95 -3.76 9.89
N GLY A 245 1.85 -3.60 9.15
CA GLY A 245 1.07 -4.73 8.63
C GLY A 245 0.36 -5.58 9.68
N GLN A 246 0.42 -5.22 10.98
CA GLN A 246 -0.28 -5.99 12.00
C GLN A 246 -1.79 -5.97 11.78
N ALA A 247 -2.35 -7.17 11.81
CA ALA A 247 -3.78 -7.37 11.76
C ALA A 247 -4.36 -7.33 13.17
N GLY A 248 -5.60 -6.86 13.25
CA GLY A 248 -6.41 -6.88 14.47
C GLY A 248 -7.88 -6.73 14.12
N GLY A 249 -8.69 -6.50 15.14
CA GLY A 249 -10.14 -6.31 15.03
C GLY A 249 -10.93 -7.62 14.92
N SER A 250 -12.26 -7.47 14.86
CA SER A 250 -13.21 -8.56 14.64
C SER A 250 -14.34 -8.10 13.73
N GLN A 251 -14.88 -9.01 12.91
CA GLN A 251 -16.05 -8.74 12.07
C GLN A 251 -17.38 -8.89 12.82
N SER A 252 -17.39 -9.61 13.93
CA SER A 252 -18.58 -9.90 14.72
C SER A 252 -18.28 -9.99 16.21
N HIS A 253 -19.29 -9.78 17.03
CA HIS A 253 -19.19 -9.95 18.48
C HIS A 253 -20.38 -10.75 19.01
N SER A 254 -20.17 -11.49 20.10
CA SER A 254 -21.23 -12.22 20.80
C SER A 254 -21.40 -11.62 22.20
N LEU A 255 -22.63 -11.37 22.63
CA LEU A 255 -22.88 -10.99 24.01
C LEU A 255 -22.60 -12.17 24.94
N THR A 256 -21.72 -11.94 25.91
CA THR A 256 -21.54 -12.82 27.06
C THR A 256 -22.38 -12.34 28.24
N THR A 257 -22.55 -13.19 29.25
CA THR A 257 -23.38 -12.89 30.44
C THR A 257 -22.96 -11.60 31.16
N VAL A 258 -21.67 -11.25 31.14
CA VAL A 258 -21.16 -10.01 31.77
C VAL A 258 -21.65 -8.73 31.07
N HIS A 259 -22.08 -8.83 29.81
CA HIS A 259 -22.56 -7.69 29.03
C HIS A 259 -24.07 -7.48 29.15
N LEU A 260 -24.79 -8.36 29.86
CA LEU A 260 -26.23 -8.25 30.04
C LEU A 260 -26.54 -7.31 31.21
N PRO A 261 -27.53 -6.40 31.07
CA PRO A 261 -28.04 -5.64 32.20
C PRO A 261 -28.50 -6.59 33.33
N PRO A 262 -28.39 -6.18 34.61
CA PRO A 262 -28.99 -6.94 35.71
C PRO A 262 -30.48 -7.16 35.44
N TYR A 263 -30.94 -8.40 35.53
CA TYR A 263 -32.34 -8.76 35.36
C TYR A 263 -32.75 -9.79 36.42
N THR A 264 -34.05 -9.85 36.70
CA THR A 264 -34.63 -10.81 37.64
C THR A 264 -35.43 -11.85 36.86
N PRO A 265 -35.04 -13.14 36.87
CA PRO A 265 -35.79 -14.19 36.17
C PRO A 265 -37.22 -14.30 36.71
N SER A 266 -38.21 -14.44 35.83
CA SER A 266 -39.58 -14.78 36.23
C SER A 266 -39.81 -16.28 36.15
N GLY A 267 -40.42 -16.86 37.17
CA GLY A 267 -40.82 -18.25 37.19
C GLY A 267 -41.54 -18.59 38.48
N SER A 268 -41.91 -19.85 38.64
CA SER A 268 -42.55 -20.36 39.84
C SER A 268 -41.60 -21.29 40.59
N ILE A 269 -41.62 -21.20 41.92
CA ILE A 269 -40.98 -22.18 42.79
C ILE A 269 -42.01 -23.24 43.13
N ALA A 270 -41.70 -24.50 42.81
CA ALA A 270 -42.41 -25.64 43.36
C ALA A 270 -41.63 -26.14 44.58
N ASN A 271 -42.16 -25.90 45.77
CA ASN A 271 -41.56 -26.44 46.98
C ASN A 271 -41.77 -27.96 47.06
N GLY A 272 -40.72 -28.67 47.46
CA GLY A 272 -40.86 -30.08 47.81
C GLY A 272 -41.79 -30.26 49.01
N ALA A 273 -42.36 -31.46 49.17
CA ALA A 273 -43.24 -31.78 50.28
C ALA A 273 -42.61 -31.39 51.62
N ILE A 274 -43.38 -30.69 52.45
CA ILE A 274 -42.99 -30.33 53.82
C ILE A 274 -43.52 -31.44 54.72
N SER A 275 -42.61 -32.17 55.34
CA SER A 275 -42.92 -33.19 56.32
C SER A 275 -42.54 -32.68 57.70
N ILE A 276 -43.54 -32.60 58.57
CA ILE A 276 -43.35 -32.29 59.98
C ILE A 276 -43.49 -33.61 60.73
N SER A 277 -42.42 -34.07 61.35
CA SER A 277 -42.41 -35.27 62.18
C SER A 277 -42.18 -34.90 63.64
N GLY A 278 -43.05 -35.42 64.49
CA GLY A 278 -43.11 -35.11 65.91
C GLY A 278 -44.54 -35.33 66.38
N GLY A 279 -44.71 -36.07 67.48
CA GLY A 279 -46.05 -36.31 68.02
C GLY A 279 -46.55 -35.07 68.74
N PHE A 280 -47.76 -34.60 68.41
CA PHE A 280 -48.54 -33.87 69.41
C PHE A 280 -48.92 -34.87 70.50
N GLY A 281 -48.22 -34.82 71.62
CA GLY A 281 -48.62 -35.54 72.82
C GLY A 281 -49.89 -34.91 73.38
N VAL A 282 -51.06 -35.28 72.83
CA VAL A 282 -52.31 -35.09 73.57
C VAL A 282 -52.28 -36.15 74.66
N LEU A 283 -51.98 -35.73 75.90
CA LEU A 283 -52.26 -36.54 77.07
C LEU A 283 -53.77 -36.79 77.05
N SER A 284 -54.20 -37.97 76.63
CA SER A 284 -55.55 -38.45 76.93
C SER A 284 -55.71 -38.30 78.44
N ASN A 285 -56.77 -37.62 78.86
CA ASN A 285 -57.09 -37.40 80.27
C ASN A 285 -57.36 -38.76 80.93
N GLY A 286 -56.30 -39.49 81.25
CA GLY A 286 -56.33 -40.55 82.23
C GLY A 286 -56.64 -39.86 83.53
N ASN A 287 -57.81 -40.14 84.07
CA ASN A 287 -58.35 -39.55 85.29
C ASN A 287 -57.31 -39.71 86.42
N VAL A 288 -56.46 -38.71 86.67
CA VAL A 288 -55.55 -38.71 87.81
C VAL A 288 -56.30 -38.01 88.95
N PRO A 289 -56.69 -38.72 90.02
CA PRO A 289 -57.33 -38.09 91.16
C PRO A 289 -56.27 -37.27 91.90
N GLY A 290 -56.30 -35.95 91.70
CA GLY A 290 -55.60 -34.98 92.55
C GLY A 290 -54.38 -34.31 91.92
N GLY A 291 -54.53 -33.01 91.66
CA GLY A 291 -53.43 -32.05 91.80
C GLY A 291 -52.61 -31.73 90.54
N GLY A 292 -53.00 -30.66 89.86
CA GLY A 292 -52.09 -29.55 89.51
C GLY A 292 -51.01 -29.77 88.46
N GLY A 293 -51.15 -29.07 87.33
CA GLY A 293 -50.03 -28.63 86.48
C GLY A 293 -49.95 -29.34 85.14
N SER A 294 -50.54 -28.73 84.10
CA SER A 294 -50.21 -29.07 82.72
C SER A 294 -48.82 -28.53 82.38
N ALA A 295 -47.78 -29.34 82.57
CA ALA A 295 -46.47 -29.06 81.99
C ALA A 295 -46.49 -29.47 80.51
N GLY A 296 -46.58 -28.50 79.61
CA GLY A 296 -46.48 -28.74 78.17
C GLY A 296 -45.06 -29.20 77.83
N THR A 297 -44.89 -30.50 77.57
CA THR A 297 -43.61 -31.02 77.05
C THR A 297 -43.44 -30.51 75.62
N VAL A 298 -42.34 -29.80 75.36
CA VAL A 298 -41.97 -29.40 74.00
C VAL A 298 -41.58 -30.67 73.25
N ALA A 299 -42.46 -31.18 72.39
CA ALA A 299 -42.10 -32.26 71.48
C ALA A 299 -41.00 -31.76 70.54
N ASN A 300 -39.94 -32.55 70.35
CA ASN A 300 -38.92 -32.25 69.34
C ASN A 300 -39.58 -32.33 67.96
N LEU A 301 -40.04 -31.19 67.46
CA LEU A 301 -40.67 -31.07 66.15
C LEU A 301 -39.55 -30.97 65.11
N THR A 302 -39.43 -32.00 64.28
CA THR A 302 -38.48 -31.98 63.16
C THR A 302 -39.25 -31.65 61.89
N ALA A 303 -38.93 -30.51 61.29
CA ALA A 303 -39.41 -30.17 59.96
C ALA A 303 -38.33 -30.51 58.93
N SER A 304 -38.72 -31.21 57.88
CA SER A 304 -37.88 -31.43 56.70
C SER A 304 -38.67 -31.04 55.45
N GLN A 305 -37.99 -30.44 54.48
CA GLN A 305 -38.55 -30.14 53.18
C GLN A 305 -37.75 -30.89 52.11
N ALA A 306 -38.45 -31.60 51.23
CA ALA A 306 -37.82 -32.15 50.03
C ALA A 306 -37.30 -31.02 49.12
N ALA A 307 -36.40 -31.33 48.19
CA ALA A 307 -35.80 -30.32 47.32
C ALA A 307 -36.86 -29.45 46.61
N SER A 308 -36.69 -28.13 46.70
CA SER A 308 -37.49 -27.19 45.93
C SER A 308 -36.89 -27.02 44.54
N THR A 309 -37.74 -26.86 43.52
CA THR A 309 -37.31 -26.65 42.15
C THR A 309 -37.84 -25.33 41.62
N PHE A 310 -36.98 -24.57 40.94
CA PHE A 310 -37.40 -23.42 40.16
C PHE A 310 -37.77 -23.88 38.76
N THR A 311 -38.97 -23.54 38.31
CA THR A 311 -39.40 -23.73 36.92
C THR A 311 -39.68 -22.36 36.31
N GLY A 312 -38.94 -22.02 35.29
CA GLY A 312 -39.13 -20.79 34.51
C GLY A 312 -38.68 -21.02 33.08
N THR A 313 -39.21 -20.23 32.15
CA THR A 313 -38.69 -20.18 30.77
C THR A 313 -37.34 -19.48 30.79
N ALA A 314 -36.31 -20.08 30.17
CA ALA A 314 -35.03 -19.40 29.98
C ALA A 314 -35.28 -18.06 29.26
N GLN A 315 -34.90 -16.96 29.89
CA GLN A 315 -35.06 -15.62 29.33
C GLN A 315 -33.76 -15.24 28.59
N GLY A 316 -33.87 -14.89 27.32
CA GLY A 316 -32.74 -14.49 26.47
C GLY A 316 -32.84 -15.04 25.05
N GLY A 317 -32.02 -14.50 24.14
CA GLY A 317 -31.79 -15.05 22.82
C GLY A 317 -30.61 -16.04 22.81
N THR A 318 -30.33 -16.65 21.67
CA THR A 318 -29.03 -17.27 21.44
C THR A 318 -27.99 -16.16 21.32
N SER A 319 -26.81 -16.27 21.94
CA SER A 319 -25.70 -15.31 21.80
C SER A 319 -25.06 -15.33 20.40
N ALA A 320 -25.91 -15.37 19.36
CA ALA A 320 -25.53 -15.39 17.98
C ALA A 320 -24.67 -14.14 17.68
N PRO A 321 -23.52 -14.31 17.00
CA PRO A 321 -22.67 -13.19 16.66
C PRO A 321 -23.43 -12.16 15.82
N TYR A 322 -23.33 -10.88 16.21
CA TYR A 322 -23.84 -9.76 15.41
C TYR A 322 -22.68 -9.02 14.74
N PRO A 323 -22.87 -8.45 13.55
CA PRO A 323 -21.81 -7.73 12.84
C PRO A 323 -21.47 -6.43 13.56
N ILE A 324 -20.18 -6.16 13.71
CA ILE A 324 -19.65 -4.91 14.28
C ILE A 324 -18.89 -4.06 13.26
N VAL A 325 -18.97 -4.45 11.99
CA VAL A 325 -18.31 -3.75 10.87
C VAL A 325 -19.03 -2.44 10.62
N SER A 326 -18.27 -1.34 10.53
CA SER A 326 -18.80 -0.04 10.13
C SER A 326 -19.30 -0.09 8.68
N PRO A 327 -20.29 0.76 8.29
CA PRO A 327 -20.72 0.85 6.90
C PRO A 327 -19.53 1.07 5.94
N THR A 328 -19.22 0.07 5.12
CA THR A 328 -17.98 0.03 4.32
C THR A 328 -18.26 -0.40 2.88
N ARG A 329 -17.52 0.15 1.92
CA ARG A 329 -17.47 -0.30 0.53
C ARG A 329 -16.06 -0.80 0.19
N VAL A 330 -15.98 -1.86 -0.60
CA VAL A 330 -14.71 -2.51 -0.93
C VAL A 330 -14.12 -1.99 -2.25
N ALA A 331 -12.80 -1.83 -2.26
CA ALA A 331 -11.99 -1.48 -3.42
C ALA A 331 -10.62 -2.16 -3.28
N THR A 332 -9.80 -2.12 -4.34
CA THR A 332 -8.49 -2.79 -4.32
C THR A 332 -7.41 -1.82 -3.87
N ILE A 333 -6.61 -2.28 -2.91
CA ILE A 333 -5.43 -1.56 -2.41
C ILE A 333 -4.22 -2.00 -3.23
N TYR A 334 -3.52 -1.01 -3.78
CA TYR A 334 -2.30 -1.18 -4.55
C TYR A 334 -1.14 -0.52 -3.82
N ILE A 335 0.06 -1.09 -3.97
CA ILE A 335 1.33 -0.54 -3.49
C ILE A 335 2.22 -0.17 -4.69
N LYS A 336 2.86 0.99 -4.61
CA LYS A 336 3.71 1.54 -5.69
C LYS A 336 5.01 0.73 -5.80
N LEU A 337 5.34 0.31 -7.02
CA LEU A 337 6.65 -0.26 -7.37
C LEU A 337 7.75 0.79 -7.31
#